data_AF-A0A102N571-F1
#
_entry.id   AF-A0A102N571-F1
#
_cell.length_a   1.000
_cell.length_b   1.000
_cell.length_c   1.000
_cell.angle_alpha   90.00
_cell.angle_beta   90.00
_cell.angle_gamma   90.00
#
_symmetry.space_group_name_H-M   'P 1'
#
loop_
_entity.id
_entity.type
_entity.pdbx_description
1 polymer ?
#
loop_
_entity_poly.entity_id
_entity_poly.type
_entity_poly.pdbx_seq_one_letter_code
_entity_poly.pdbx_strand_id
1 'polypeptide(L)'
;MAGFVTVFNSYNEPITNLLVGNNVAGNVAGWSAGPTPPQYTPSGLKVARSKYPSTSPVFAYGDNSLVFPWDSRTGKTTVSIPTDQSLDDDLILYLTQNDAILLTARGVVINTSPVTTTLSLAEMEKDGAA
;
A
#
# COMPACT_ATOMS: atom_id res chain seq x y z
N MET A 1 20.77 -9.00 2.88
CA MET A 1 20.16 -7.89 3.65
C MET A 1 18.73 -7.87 3.19
N ALA A 2 17.77 -7.92 4.12
CA ALA A 2 16.36 -8.00 3.74
C ALA A 2 15.99 -6.87 2.76
N GLY A 3 15.27 -7.23 1.70
CA GLY A 3 14.80 -6.29 0.69
C GLY A 3 13.67 -5.40 1.20
N PHE A 4 13.05 -4.67 0.29
CA PHE A 4 11.95 -3.76 0.58
C PHE A 4 10.70 -4.14 -0.22
N VAL A 5 9.54 -3.75 0.30
CA VAL A 5 8.31 -3.64 -0.49
C VAL A 5 8.15 -2.18 -0.88
N THR A 6 8.21 -1.89 -2.17
CA THR A 6 7.87 -0.56 -2.68
C THR A 6 6.37 -0.51 -2.93
N VAL A 7 5.67 0.27 -2.12
CA VAL A 7 4.22 0.44 -2.19
C VAL A 7 3.90 1.63 -3.08
N PHE A 8 3.30 1.39 -4.24
CA PHE A 8 2.87 2.43 -5.16
C PHE A 8 1.39 2.73 -4.99
N ASN A 9 1.09 4.02 -4.78
CA ASN A 9 -0.26 4.52 -4.79
C ASN A 9 -0.72 4.69 -6.25
N SER A 10 -1.57 3.77 -6.71
CA SER A 10 -2.18 3.79 -8.03
C SER A 10 -3.59 4.39 -8.00
N TYR A 11 -3.92 5.08 -6.91
CA TYR A 11 -5.05 5.99 -6.84
C TYR A 11 -4.53 7.43 -6.83
N ASN A 12 -5.29 8.34 -7.44
CA ASN A 12 -4.83 9.72 -7.67
C ASN A 12 -4.77 10.56 -6.38
N GLU A 13 -5.46 10.14 -5.33
CA GLU A 13 -5.49 10.82 -4.03
C GLU A 13 -4.31 10.41 -3.14
N PRO A 14 -3.77 11.31 -2.31
CA PRO A 14 -2.69 10.97 -1.39
C PRO A 14 -3.15 9.95 -0.34
N ILE A 15 -2.20 9.14 0.14
CA ILE A 15 -2.37 8.27 1.31
C ILE A 15 -1.73 8.94 2.51
N THR A 16 -2.52 9.23 3.54
CA THR A 16 -2.04 9.78 4.81
C THR A 16 -1.97 8.66 5.85
N ASN A 17 -0.78 8.39 6.38
CA ASN A 17 -0.49 7.33 7.34
C ASN A 17 -0.88 5.92 6.83
N LEU A 18 -0.18 5.44 5.79
CA LEU A 18 -0.23 4.03 5.42
C LEU A 18 0.14 3.16 6.64
N LEU A 19 -0.75 2.26 7.02
CA LEU A 19 -0.53 1.29 8.09
C LEU A 19 -0.16 -0.06 7.51
N VAL A 20 0.91 -0.67 8.05
CA VAL A 20 1.34 -2.05 7.77
C VAL A 20 1.41 -2.77 9.11
N GLY A 21 0.59 -3.80 9.29
CA GLY A 21 0.51 -4.52 10.57
C GLY A 21 0.12 -3.61 11.74
N ASN A 22 -0.78 -2.65 11.50
CA ASN A 22 -1.21 -1.59 12.44
C ASN A 22 -0.14 -0.54 12.80
N ASN A 23 1.02 -0.55 12.15
CA ASN A 23 2.09 0.44 12.38
C ASN A 23 2.17 1.43 11.23
N VAL A 24 2.40 2.71 11.53
CA VAL A 24 2.52 3.78 10.52
C VAL A 24 3.82 3.61 9.74
N ALA A 25 3.70 3.25 8.47
CA ALA A 25 4.81 3.16 7.52
C ALA A 25 5.21 4.54 6.97
N GLY A 26 4.24 5.43 6.77
CA GLY A 26 4.46 6.79 6.25
C GLY A 26 3.35 7.26 5.33
N ASN A 27 3.60 8.36 4.62
CA ASN A 27 2.67 8.94 3.66
C ASN A 27 3.08 8.60 2.24
N VAL A 28 2.10 8.49 1.33
CA VAL A 28 2.34 8.36 -0.11
C VAL A 28 1.62 9.50 -0.81
N ALA A 29 2.35 10.32 -1.57
CA ALA A 29 1.71 11.41 -2.29
C ALA A 29 0.70 10.88 -3.33
N GLY A 30 -0.24 11.74 -3.73
CA GLY A 30 -1.09 11.49 -4.89
C GLY A 30 -0.27 11.50 -6.18
N TRP A 31 -0.98 11.43 -7.30
CA TRP A 31 -0.33 11.50 -8.61
C TRP A 31 0.14 12.92 -8.91
N SER A 32 1.32 13.03 -9.54
CA SER A 32 1.78 14.33 -10.03
C SER A 32 0.86 14.85 -11.15
N ALA A 33 0.57 16.15 -11.11
CA ALA A 33 -0.11 16.89 -12.17
C ALA A 33 0.86 17.78 -12.98
N GLY A 34 2.16 17.74 -12.67
CA GLY A 34 3.15 18.65 -13.20
C GLY A 34 3.98 18.11 -14.38
N PRO A 35 4.86 18.94 -14.94
CA PRO A 35 5.83 18.50 -15.95
C PRO A 35 6.98 17.66 -15.34
N THR A 36 7.22 17.74 -14.03
CA THR A 36 8.26 16.96 -13.35
C THR A 36 7.87 16.65 -11.89
N PRO A 37 7.59 15.38 -11.54
CA PRO A 37 7.49 14.24 -12.46
C PRO A 37 6.25 14.38 -13.37
N PRO A 38 6.24 13.70 -14.54
CA PRO A 38 5.16 13.81 -15.52
C PRO A 38 3.77 13.57 -14.92
N GLN A 39 2.76 14.12 -15.59
CA GLN A 39 1.37 13.88 -15.23
C GLN A 39 1.08 12.38 -15.13
N TYR A 40 0.33 11.97 -14.10
CA TYR A 40 0.00 10.58 -13.80
C TYR A 40 1.18 9.70 -13.37
N THR A 41 2.28 10.29 -12.91
CA THR A 41 3.35 9.52 -12.26
C THR A 41 2.90 9.10 -10.86
N PRO A 42 2.82 7.79 -10.55
CA PRO A 42 2.47 7.31 -9.23
C PRO A 42 3.61 7.56 -8.24
N SER A 43 3.24 7.89 -7.01
CA SER A 43 4.19 8.02 -5.91
C SER A 43 4.30 6.69 -5.16
N GLY A 44 5.44 6.46 -4.51
CA GLY A 44 5.63 5.24 -3.73
C GLY A 44 6.42 5.42 -2.45
N LEU A 45 6.24 4.48 -1.53
CA LEU A 45 6.92 4.41 -0.25
C LEU A 45 7.62 3.06 -0.12
N LYS A 46 8.89 3.08 0.31
CA LYS A 46 9.64 1.86 0.61
C LYS A 46 9.42 1.45 2.05
N VAL A 47 8.97 0.22 2.25
CA VAL A 47 8.76 -0.39 3.56
C VAL A 47 9.67 -1.62 3.69
N ALA A 48 10.33 -1.76 4.84
CA ALA A 48 11.29 -2.86 5.03
C ALA A 48 10.59 -4.24 5.07
N ARG A 49 11.29 -5.28 4.63
CA ARG A 49 10.86 -6.67 4.81
C ARG A 49 11.47 -7.27 6.07
N SER A 50 10.78 -8.25 6.64
CA SER A 50 11.23 -9.03 7.79
C SER A 50 10.87 -10.50 7.61
N LYS A 51 11.60 -11.40 8.27
CA LYS A 51 11.21 -12.81 8.34
C LYS A 51 10.00 -13.03 9.24
N TYR A 52 9.87 -12.21 10.29
CA TYR A 52 8.85 -12.36 11.33
C TYR A 52 8.07 -11.05 11.50
N PRO A 53 6.80 -11.14 11.95
CA PRO A 53 6.03 -9.95 12.35
C PRO A 53 6.80 -9.11 13.37
N SER A 54 6.58 -7.79 13.33
CA SER A 54 7.22 -6.82 14.21
C SER A 54 6.22 -5.77 14.68
N THR A 55 6.58 -5.06 15.75
CA THR A 55 5.89 -3.84 16.20
C THR A 55 6.30 -2.59 15.40
N SER A 56 7.11 -2.77 14.35
CA SER A 56 7.47 -1.74 13.37
C SER A 56 6.74 -1.98 12.05
N PRO A 57 6.56 -0.94 11.20
CA PRO A 57 5.95 -1.10 9.88
C PRO A 57 6.86 -1.91 8.96
N VAL A 58 6.65 -3.23 8.91
CA VAL A 58 7.42 -4.15 8.08
C VAL A 58 6.49 -5.14 7.39
N PHE A 59 6.90 -5.60 6.22
CA PHE A 59 6.27 -6.72 5.54
C PHE A 59 6.95 -8.01 5.94
N ALA A 60 6.24 -8.85 6.69
CA ALA A 60 6.70 -10.17 7.11
C ALA A 60 6.21 -11.27 6.17
N TYR A 61 6.78 -12.47 6.28
CA TYR A 61 6.16 -13.65 5.68
C TYR A 61 4.77 -13.92 6.29
N GLY A 62 3.87 -14.45 5.47
CA GLY A 62 2.46 -14.62 5.79
C GLY A 62 1.66 -13.35 5.55
N ASP A 63 0.58 -13.22 6.29
CA ASP A 63 -0.42 -12.17 6.08
C ASP A 63 -0.02 -10.85 6.72
N ASN A 64 -0.07 -9.79 5.93
CA ASN A 64 0.19 -8.42 6.35
C ASN A 64 -1.08 -7.60 6.15
N SER A 65 -1.67 -7.13 7.25
CA SER A 65 -2.81 -6.22 7.18
C SER A 65 -2.35 -4.83 6.74
N LEU A 66 -3.13 -4.23 5.82
CA LEU A 66 -2.89 -2.91 5.29
C LEU A 66 -4.11 -2.05 5.47
N VAL A 67 -3.88 -0.81 5.90
CA VAL A 67 -4.88 0.26 5.89
C VAL A 67 -4.25 1.47 5.22
N PHE A 68 -4.88 1.98 4.19
CA PHE A 68 -4.44 3.15 3.44
C PHE A 68 -5.58 4.16 3.41
N PRO A 69 -5.53 5.16 4.30
CA PRO A 69 -6.46 6.27 4.28
C PRO A 69 -6.14 7.17 3.09
N TRP A 70 -6.95 7.10 2.05
CA TRP A 70 -7.05 8.17 1.08
C TRP A 70 -7.93 9.27 1.63
N ASP A 71 -7.81 10.47 1.05
CA ASP A 71 -8.64 11.61 1.45
C ASP A 71 -10.13 11.25 1.36
N SER A 72 -10.56 10.58 0.28
CA SER A 72 -11.98 10.26 0.08
C SER A 72 -12.49 8.99 0.74
N ARG A 73 -11.58 8.04 0.98
CA ARG A 73 -11.91 6.68 1.37
C ARG A 73 -10.80 6.06 2.18
N THR A 74 -11.17 5.19 3.10
CA THR A 74 -10.21 4.31 3.74
C THR A 74 -10.24 2.95 3.07
N GLY A 75 -9.13 2.57 2.43
CA GLY A 75 -8.95 1.24 1.89
C GLY A 75 -8.32 0.28 2.90
N LYS A 76 -8.77 -0.96 2.89
CA LYS A 76 -8.28 -2.05 3.73
C LYS A 76 -8.08 -3.31 2.90
N THR A 77 -6.98 -4.01 3.14
CA THR A 77 -6.72 -5.32 2.54
C THR A 77 -5.70 -6.10 3.36
N THR A 78 -5.51 -7.37 3.01
CA THR A 78 -4.48 -8.23 3.59
C THR A 78 -3.65 -8.81 2.46
N VAL A 79 -2.34 -8.55 2.47
CA VAL A 79 -1.41 -9.06 1.47
C VAL A 79 -0.57 -10.17 2.08
N SER A 80 -0.56 -11.33 1.44
CA SER A 80 0.22 -12.50 1.88
C SER A 80 1.54 -12.61 1.12
N ILE A 81 2.64 -12.79 1.85
CA ILE A 81 3.97 -13.06 1.27
C ILE A 81 4.36 -14.50 1.60
N PRO A 82 4.47 -15.40 0.60
CA PRO A 82 4.79 -16.78 0.87
C PRO A 82 6.26 -16.97 1.28
N THR A 83 6.53 -18.03 2.04
CA THR A 83 7.83 -18.30 2.66
C THR A 83 8.89 -18.79 1.68
N ASP A 84 8.49 -19.14 0.45
CA ASP A 84 9.36 -19.52 -0.66
C ASP A 84 9.97 -18.30 -1.38
N GLN A 85 9.42 -17.11 -1.15
CA GLN A 85 10.02 -15.87 -1.67
C GLN A 85 11.28 -15.54 -0.90
N SER A 86 12.38 -15.28 -1.63
CA SER A 86 13.63 -14.82 -1.02
C SER A 86 13.39 -13.56 -0.20
N LEU A 87 13.97 -13.47 1.00
CA LEU A 87 13.88 -12.28 1.86
C LEU A 87 14.70 -11.11 1.31
N ASP A 88 15.77 -11.40 0.57
CA ASP A 88 16.68 -10.41 0.01
C ASP A 88 16.13 -9.74 -1.27
N ASP A 89 15.08 -10.30 -1.87
CA ASP A 89 14.48 -9.74 -3.09
C ASP A 89 13.63 -8.50 -2.78
N ASP A 90 13.66 -7.51 -3.66
CA ASP A 90 12.70 -6.41 -3.61
C ASP A 90 11.37 -6.84 -4.21
N LEU A 91 10.29 -6.43 -3.54
CA LEU A 91 8.91 -6.61 -3.99
C LEU A 91 8.28 -5.27 -4.31
N ILE A 92 7.26 -5.33 -5.16
CA ILE A 92 6.48 -4.18 -5.59
C ILE A 92 5.02 -4.47 -5.24
N LEU A 93 4.36 -3.51 -4.59
CA LEU A 93 2.95 -3.58 -4.25
C LEU A 93 2.22 -2.42 -4.90
N TYR A 94 1.29 -2.71 -5.82
CA TYR A 94 0.37 -1.70 -6.35
C TYR A 94 -0.90 -1.68 -5.52
N LEU A 95 -1.23 -0.52 -4.96
CA LEU A 95 -2.52 -0.27 -4.33
C LEU A 95 -3.43 0.44 -5.33
N THR A 96 -4.45 -0.27 -5.80
CA THR A 96 -5.55 0.30 -6.59
C THR A 96 -6.82 0.40 -5.73
N GLN A 97 -7.87 1.02 -6.27
CA GLN A 97 -9.14 1.13 -5.55
C GLN A 97 -9.79 -0.21 -5.23
N ASN A 98 -9.61 -1.22 -6.09
CA ASN A 98 -10.30 -2.51 -5.99
C ASN A 98 -9.38 -3.65 -5.57
N ASP A 99 -8.10 -3.57 -5.91
CA ASP A 99 -7.14 -4.64 -5.72
C ASP A 99 -5.77 -4.13 -5.24
N ALA A 100 -5.10 -4.95 -4.46
CA ALA A 100 -3.71 -4.81 -4.07
C ALA A 100 -2.90 -5.94 -4.73
N ILE A 101 -1.97 -5.58 -5.61
CA ILE A 101 -1.22 -6.55 -6.44
C ILE A 101 0.22 -6.57 -5.98
N LEU A 102 0.64 -7.69 -5.40
CA LEU A 102 2.02 -7.93 -4.99
C LEU A 102 2.76 -8.69 -6.09
N LEU A 103 3.91 -8.17 -6.49
CA LEU A 103 4.79 -8.78 -7.49
C LEU A 103 6.26 -8.69 -7.07
N THR A 104 7.07 -9.56 -7.65
CA THR A 104 8.53 -9.47 -7.60
C THR A 104 9.03 -8.28 -8.42
N ALA A 105 10.24 -7.78 -8.15
CA ALA A 105 10.88 -6.76 -9.00
C ALA A 105 11.05 -7.17 -10.48
N ARG A 106 10.85 -8.46 -10.82
CA ARG A 106 10.89 -8.99 -12.19
C ARG A 106 9.52 -9.01 -12.88
N GLY A 107 8.46 -8.56 -12.20
CA GLY A 107 7.10 -8.51 -12.75
C GLY A 107 6.29 -9.81 -12.59
N VAL A 108 6.79 -10.80 -11.84
CA VAL A 108 6.00 -12.00 -11.50
C VAL A 108 5.02 -11.66 -10.39
N VAL A 109 3.73 -11.81 -10.65
CA VAL A 109 2.67 -11.63 -9.64
C VAL A 109 2.74 -12.76 -8.63
N ILE A 110 2.82 -12.39 -7.35
CA ILE A 110 2.83 -13.31 -6.21
C ILE A 110 1.40 -13.50 -5.71
N ASN A 111 0.67 -12.40 -5.53
CA ASN A 111 -0.69 -12.40 -4.99
C ASN A 111 -1.46 -11.15 -5.45
N THR A 112 -2.78 -11.30 -5.59
CA THR A 112 -3.73 -10.22 -5.77
C THR A 112 -4.78 -10.32 -4.68
N SER A 113 -4.85 -9.29 -3.83
CA SER A 113 -5.79 -9.23 -2.72
C SER A 113 -6.87 -8.19 -3.00
N PRO A 114 -8.17 -8.50 -2.77
CA PRO A 114 -9.22 -7.51 -2.93
C PRO A 114 -9.10 -6.40 -1.88
N VAL A 115 -9.42 -5.18 -2.28
CA VAL A 115 -9.47 -3.99 -1.43
C VAL A 115 -10.91 -3.70 -1.08
N THR A 116 -11.18 -3.59 0.22
CA THR A 116 -12.45 -3.05 0.71
C THR A 116 -12.28 -1.58 1.01
N THR A 117 -13.15 -0.73 0.44
CA THR A 117 -13.14 0.71 0.70
C THR A 117 -14.37 1.12 1.49
N THR A 118 -14.19 1.97 2.49
CA THR A 118 -15.28 2.73 3.13
C THR A 118 -15.06 4.22 2.90
N LEU A 119 -16.13 5.01 2.88
CA LEU A 119 -16.00 6.48 2.87
C LEU A 119 -15.15 6.94 4.05
N SER A 120 -14.36 7.99 3.87
CA SER A 120 -13.66 8.59 5.00
C SER A 120 -14.69 9.29 5.92
N LEU A 121 -14.31 9.51 7.18
CA LEU A 121 -15.19 10.22 8.12
C LEU A 121 -15.56 11.62 7.61
N ALA A 122 -14.64 12.30 6.91
CA ALA A 122 -14.88 13.62 6.34
C ALA A 122 -15.91 13.59 5.20
N GLU A 123 -15.91 12.56 4.33
CA GLU A 123 -16.98 12.41 3.34
C GLU A 123 -18.30 12.00 3.97
N MET A 124 -18.29 11.13 4.98
CA MET A 124 -19.52 10.68 5.64
C MET A 124 -20.26 11.85 6.29
N GLU A 125 -19.54 12.79 6.91
CA GLU A 125 -20.12 14.01 7.48
C GLU A 125 -20.70 14.94 6.40
N LYS A 126 -20.11 14.96 5.20
CA LYS A 126 -20.61 15.73 4.05
C LYS A 126 -21.85 15.11 3.41
N ASP A 127 -21.95 13.78 3.40
CA ASP A 127 -23.07 13.02 2.82
C ASP A 127 -24.29 12.97 3.75
N GLY A 128 -24.07 13.08 5.08
CA GLY A 128 -25.12 13.09 6.10
C GLY A 128 -25.77 14.46 6.39
N ALA A 129 -25.40 15.52 5.67
CA ALA A 129 -25.96 16.86 5.81
C ALA A 129 -26.93 17.18 4.65
N ALA A 130 -28.11 16.55 4.67
CA ALA A 130 -29.28 16.91 3.86
C ALA A 130 -30.57 16.73 4.67
#